data_AF-A0A0U0TK59-F1
#
_entry.id   AF-A0A0U0TK59-F1
#
_cell.length_a   1.000
_cell.length_b   1.000
_cell.length_c   1.000
_cell.angle_alpha   90.00
_cell.angle_beta   90.00
_cell.angle_gamma   90.00
#
_symmetry.space_group_name_H-M   'P 1'
#
loop_
_entity.id
_entity.type
_entity.pdbx_description
1 polymer ?
#
loop_
_entity_poly.entity_id
_entity_poly.type
_entity_poly.pdbx_seq_one_letter_code
_entity_poly.pdbx_strand_id
1 'polypeptide(L)' 'MASMAVSELRVIGQVGTTIGLGLLFDTLVVRSFMTPSIAALLGRWFWWPNMIHSRPTVPEAHTRQGARRIQPHLHRG' A
#
# COMPACT_ATOMS: atom_id res chain seq x y z
N MET A 1 -53.54 -2.05 -16.98
CA MET A 1 -52.68 -0.96 -16.44
C MET A 1 -51.63 -1.54 -15.47
N ALA A 2 -52.02 -2.21 -14.38
CA ALA A 2 -51.06 -2.75 -13.39
C ALA A 2 -50.02 -3.76 -13.94
N SER A 3 -50.36 -4.52 -14.99
CA SER A 3 -49.46 -5.48 -15.64
C SER A 3 -48.26 -4.84 -16.35
N MET A 4 -48.42 -3.65 -16.95
CA MET A 4 -47.33 -2.92 -17.58
C MET A 4 -46.31 -2.43 -16.55
N ALA A 5 -46.79 -1.95 -15.38
CA ALA A 5 -45.92 -1.51 -14.30
C ALA A 5 -45.09 -2.68 -13.71
N VAL A 6 -45.68 -3.87 -13.55
CA VAL A 6 -44.95 -5.06 -13.08
C VAL A 6 -43.94 -5.54 -14.11
N SER A 7 -44.25 -5.45 -15.41
CA SER A 7 -43.32 -5.81 -16.48
C SER A 7 -42.10 -4.88 -16.48
N GLU A 8 -42.32 -3.56 -16.41
CA GLU A 8 -41.25 -2.56 -16.30
C GLU A 8 -40.36 -2.79 -15.06
N LEU A 9 -40.96 -3.08 -13.90
CA LEU A 9 -40.21 -3.33 -12.67
C LEU A 9 -39.34 -4.60 -12.77
N ARG A 10 -39.81 -5.64 -13.46
CA ARG A 10 -39.01 -6.85 -13.72
C ARG A 10 -37.88 -6.57 -14.70
N VAL A 11 -38.12 -5.77 -15.74
CA VAL A 11 -37.09 -5.37 -16.72
C VAL A 11 -35.99 -4.57 -16.03
N ILE A 12 -36.35 -3.58 -15.20
CA ILE A 12 -35.39 -2.79 -14.42
C ILE A 12 -34.65 -3.68 -13.41
N GLY A 13 -35.32 -4.63 -12.76
CA GLY A 13 -34.69 -5.58 -11.83
C GLY A 13 -33.71 -6.53 -12.54
N GLN A 14 -34.05 -7.03 -13.72
CA GLN A 14 -33.21 -7.94 -14.50
C GLN A 14 -31.97 -7.20 -15.03
N VAL A 15 -32.16 -6.03 -15.64
CA VAL A 15 -31.07 -5.19 -16.14
C VAL A 15 -30.22 -4.66 -14.99
N GLY A 16 -30.85 -4.20 -13.91
CA GLY A 16 -30.19 -3.69 -12.71
C GLY A 16 -29.37 -4.75 -11.98
N THR A 17 -29.82 -6.01 -11.98
CA THR A 17 -29.07 -7.12 -11.40
C THR A 17 -27.85 -7.48 -12.24
N THR A 18 -27.97 -7.49 -13.57
CA THR A 18 -26.81 -7.71 -14.46
C THR A 18 -25.79 -6.59 -14.33
N ILE A 19 -26.22 -5.33 -14.35
CA ILE A 19 -25.33 -4.17 -14.18
C ILE A 19 -24.74 -4.16 -12.76
N GLY A 20 -25.55 -4.41 -11.73
CA GLY A 20 -25.14 -4.45 -10.34
C GLY A 20 -24.13 -5.56 -10.05
N LEU A 21 -24.33 -6.77 -10.59
CA LEU A 21 -23.35 -7.85 -10.53
C LEU A 21 -22.06 -7.47 -11.28
N GLY A 22 -22.16 -6.82 -12.44
CA GLY A 22 -21.01 -6.32 -13.19
C GLY A 22 -20.20 -5.30 -12.39
N LEU A 23 -20.87 -4.33 -11.77
CA LEU A 23 -20.22 -3.31 -10.92
C LEU A 23 -19.66 -3.89 -9.62
N LEU A 24 -20.36 -4.83 -8.99
CA LEU A 24 -19.86 -5.53 -7.81
C LEU A 24 -18.61 -6.34 -8.16
N PHE A 25 -18.63 -7.04 -9.29
CA PHE A 25 -17.48 -7.78 -9.80
C PHE A 25 -16.32 -6.84 -10.19
N ASP A 26 -16.59 -5.70 -10.82
CA ASP A 26 -15.56 -4.72 -11.19
C ASP A 26 -14.91 -4.09 -9.95
N THR A 27 -15.71 -3.66 -8.97
CA THR A 27 -15.20 -3.05 -7.75
C THR A 27 -14.50 -4.04 -6.82
N LEU A 28 -14.96 -5.29 -6.75
CA LEU A 28 -14.34 -6.28 -5.88
C LEU A 28 -13.21 -7.03 -6.58
N VAL A 29 -13.43 -7.54 -7.80
CA VAL A 29 -12.47 -8.41 -8.49
C VAL A 29 -11.46 -7.60 -9.29
N VAL A 30 -11.92 -6.67 -10.13
CA VAL A 30 -11.02 -5.87 -10.98
C VAL A 30 -10.20 -4.90 -10.13
N ARG A 31 -10.81 -4.20 -9.16
CA ARG A 31 -10.06 -3.28 -8.29
C ARG A 31 -9.14 -4.00 -7.28
N SER A 32 -9.58 -5.11 -6.67
CA SER A 32 -8.78 -5.77 -5.61
C SER A 32 -7.74 -6.75 -6.14
N PHE A 33 -7.90 -7.29 -7.35
CA PHE A 33 -6.92 -8.22 -7.93
C PHE A 33 -6.29 -7.65 -9.18
N MET A 34 -7.10 -7.25 -10.18
CA MET A 34 -6.55 -6.85 -11.47
C MET A 34 -5.70 -5.57 -11.36
N THR A 35 -6.13 -4.57 -10.59
CA THR A 35 -5.38 -3.33 -10.36
C THR A 35 -4.03 -3.57 -9.65
N PRO A 36 -3.96 -4.24 -8.47
CA PRO A 36 -2.67 -4.51 -7.84
C PRO A 36 -1.82 -5.52 -8.62
N SER A 37 -2.41 -6.49 -9.32
CA SER A 37 -1.65 -7.43 -10.15
C SER A 37 -1.04 -6.73 -11.37
N ILE A 38 -1.76 -5.83 -12.03
CA ILE A 38 -1.22 -5.02 -13.14
C ILE A 38 -0.14 -4.07 -12.61
N ALA A 39 -0.35 -3.44 -11.45
CA ALA A 39 0.67 -2.61 -10.82
C ALA A 39 1.93 -3.42 -10.46
N ALA A 40 1.79 -4.67 -10.02
CA ALA A 40 2.90 -5.57 -9.75
C ALA A 40 3.60 -6.05 -11.04
N LEU A 41 2.85 -6.33 -12.11
CA LEU A 41 3.38 -6.79 -13.41
C LEU A 41 4.08 -5.68 -14.19
N LEU A 42 3.52 -4.46 -14.21
CA LEU A 42 4.16 -3.26 -14.79
C LEU A 42 5.31 -2.73 -13.90
N GLY A 43 5.38 -3.20 -12.66
CA GLY A 43 6.53 -3.03 -11.77
C GLY A 43 6.89 -1.57 -11.47
N ARG A 44 8.16 -1.24 -11.76
CA ARG A 44 8.90 -0.03 -11.29
C ARG A 44 8.31 1.32 -11.75
N TRP A 45 7.42 1.35 -12.74
CA TRP A 45 6.82 2.60 -13.25
C TRP A 45 5.66 3.12 -12.39
N PHE A 46 5.10 2.28 -11.50
CA PHE A 46 4.08 2.69 -10.52
C PHE A 46 4.69 3.07 -9.15
N TRP A 47 6.01 2.90 -8.95
CA TRP A 47 6.73 3.15 -7.68
C TRP A 47 7.08 4.63 -7.43
N TRP A 48 6.37 5.60 -8.00
CA TRP A 48 6.36 6.92 -7.35
C TRP A 48 5.26 6.90 -6.28
N PRO A 49 5.56 6.91 -4.96
CA PRO A 49 6.69 7.57 -4.32
C PRO A 49 7.64 6.64 -3.55
N ASN A 50 8.92 6.80 -3.83
CA ASN A 50 10.02 6.39 -2.98
C ASN A 50 10.06 7.23 -1.69
N MET A 51 9.49 6.75 -0.59
CA MET A 51 9.86 7.17 0.77
C MET A 51 9.85 5.96 1.73
N ILE A 52 10.52 4.88 1.34
CA ILE A 52 11.25 4.12 2.36
C ILE A 52 12.46 4.97 2.70
N HIS A 53 12.26 5.91 3.62
CA HIS A 53 13.35 6.53 4.36
C HIS A 53 13.95 5.39 5.21
N SER A 54 14.76 4.54 4.58
CA SER A 54 15.72 3.68 5.25
C SER A 54 16.65 4.65 5.98
N ARG A 55 16.25 5.03 7.20
CA ARG A 55 17.18 5.62 8.14
C ARG A 55 18.33 4.63 8.22
N PRO A 56 19.55 5.03 7.87
CA PRO A 56 20.69 4.15 8.02
C PRO A 56 20.69 3.68 9.48
N THR A 57 20.60 2.37 9.67
CA THR A 57 21.05 1.73 10.89
C THR A 57 22.45 2.24 11.09
N VAL A 58 22.64 3.16 12.03
CA VAL A 58 23.97 3.60 12.46
C VAL A 58 24.69 2.30 12.81
N PRO A 59 25.66 1.85 12.00
CA PRO A 59 26.44 0.70 12.39
C PRO A 59 27.14 1.16 13.64
N GLU A 60 27.07 0.33 14.67
CA GLU A 60 27.81 0.46 15.91
C GLU A 60 29.31 0.37 15.59
N ALA A 61 29.82 1.45 14.99
CA ALA A 61 31.19 1.64 14.64
C ALA A 61 31.83 2.37 15.83
N HIS A 62 32.23 1.55 16.78
CA HIS A 62 33.52 1.69 17.43
C HIS A 62 33.67 2.79 18.51
N THR A 63 33.43 2.40 19.76
CA THR A 63 34.54 1.95 20.64
C THR A 63 35.77 2.87 20.78
N ARG A 64 35.66 4.20 20.64
CA ARG A 64 36.80 5.12 20.82
C ARG A 64 36.55 6.31 21.75
N GLN A 65 35.41 6.37 22.43
CA GLN A 65 35.05 7.49 23.30
C GLN A 65 34.90 7.00 24.75
N GLY A 66 35.87 7.30 25.61
CA GLY A 66 35.75 7.16 27.07
C GLY A 66 36.75 6.23 27.75
N ALA A 67 36.94 5.00 27.25
CA ALA A 67 37.76 3.99 27.95
C ALA A 67 39.30 4.18 27.84
N ARG A 68 39.79 5.20 27.10
CA ARG A 68 41.23 5.50 26.94
C ARG A 68 41.59 6.97 27.19
N ARG A 69 41.06 7.60 28.24
CA ARG A 69 41.78 8.74 28.87
C ARG A 69 41.42 8.97 30.33
N ILE A 70 41.15 7.89 31.07
CA ILE A 70 41.68 7.84 32.43
C ILE A 70 43.19 7.67 32.26
N GLN A 71 43.89 8.78 32.05
CA GLN A 71 45.31 8.84 32.35
C GLN A 71 45.41 9.76 33.57
N PRO A 72 45.54 9.17 34.77
CA PRO A 72 45.53 9.90 36.02
C PRO A 72 46.83 10.71 36.15
N HIS A 73 46.69 11.88 36.77
CA HIS A 73 47.70 12.63 37.52
C HIS A 73 49.05 11.90 37.73
N LEU A 74 50.06 12.20 36.92
CA LEU A 74 51.47 12.11 37.32
C LEU A 74 52.33 12.99 36.37
N HIS A 75 53.16 13.87 36.96
CA HIS A 75 54.15 14.77 36.34
C HIS A 75 53.69 16.09 35.69
N ARG A 76 53.50 17.13 36.52
CA ARG A 76 54.13 18.46 36.33
C ARG A 76 53.81 19.41 37.50
N GLY A 77 54.84 20.00 38.09
CA GLY A 77 54.76 21.16 38.99
C GLY A 77 55.24 20.87 40.40
#